data_AF-A0A967YEF3-F1
#
_entry.id   AF-A0A967YEF3-F1
#
_cell.length_a   1.000
_cell.length_b   1.000
_cell.length_c   1.000
_cell.angle_alpha   90.00
_cell.angle_beta   90.00
_cell.angle_gamma   90.00
#
_symmetry.space_group_name_H-M   'P 1'
#
loop_
_entity.id
_entity.type
_entity.pdbx_description
1 polymer ?
#
loop_
_entity_poly.entity_id
_entity_poly.type
_entity_poly.pdbx_seq_one_letter_code
_entity_poly.pdbx_strand_id
1 'polypeptide(L)'
;MKIKMRMIFLVALIVALSSPVTAVTDLTELVKLIQPAVATVVVYDVNDNVANLGTGFFIDKTGILITNHHVLVGKFSAEVKTADGSTYPIKTVIAENPA
;
A
#
# COMPACT_ATOMS: atom_id res chain seq x y z
N MET A 1 -33.48 -29.54 32.54
CA MET A 1 -33.61 -28.07 32.65
C MET A 1 -32.27 -27.35 32.75
N LYS A 2 -31.35 -27.76 33.65
CA LYS A 2 -30.03 -27.11 33.85
C LYS A 2 -29.10 -27.07 32.62
N ILE A 3 -29.09 -28.12 31.79
CA ILE A 3 -28.25 -28.21 30.57
C ILE A 3 -28.72 -27.23 29.47
N LYS A 4 -30.03 -27.12 29.22
CA LYS A 4 -30.60 -26.12 28.30
C LYS A 4 -30.27 -24.70 28.76
N MET A 5 -30.37 -24.43 30.07
CA MET A 5 -30.02 -23.12 30.65
C MET A 5 -28.53 -22.76 30.47
N ARG A 6 -27.63 -23.72 30.68
CA ARG A 6 -26.19 -23.53 30.41
C ARG A 6 -25.89 -23.28 28.93
N MET A 7 -26.58 -23.98 28.04
CA MET A 7 -26.40 -23.81 26.59
C MET A 7 -26.86 -22.43 26.12
N ILE A 8 -28.00 -21.94 26.64
CA ILE A 8 -28.48 -20.57 26.37
C ILE A 8 -27.48 -19.53 26.86
N PHE A 9 -26.94 -19.72 28.08
CA PHE A 9 -25.90 -18.84 28.63
C PHE A 9 -24.63 -18.83 27.77
N LEU A 10 -24.21 -20.00 27.26
CA LEU A 10 -23.03 -20.10 26.42
C LEU A 10 -23.23 -19.39 25.07
N VAL A 11 -24.40 -19.53 24.45
CA VAL A 11 -24.74 -18.84 23.20
C VAL A 11 -24.80 -17.32 23.41
N ALA A 12 -25.43 -16.87 24.49
CA ALA A 12 -25.48 -15.45 24.84
C ALA A 12 -24.09 -14.85 25.09
N LEU A 13 -23.20 -15.62 25.73
CA LEU A 13 -21.81 -15.21 25.95
C LEU A 13 -21.02 -15.11 24.65
N ILE A 14 -21.20 -16.04 23.71
CA ILE A 14 -20.57 -16.00 22.38
C ILE A 14 -21.04 -14.78 21.58
N VAL A 15 -22.34 -14.47 21.63
CA VAL A 15 -22.90 -13.28 20.97
C VAL A 15 -22.40 -11.99 21.63
N ALA A 16 -22.26 -11.95 22.96
CA ALA A 16 -21.71 -10.79 23.66
C ALA A 16 -20.21 -10.56 23.37
N LEU A 17 -19.47 -11.61 23.02
CA LEU A 17 -18.04 -11.54 22.69
C LEU A 17 -17.76 -11.24 21.22
N SER A 18 -18.76 -11.25 20.34
CA SER A 18 -18.56 -10.90 18.93
C SER A 18 -18.38 -9.39 18.77
N SER A 19 -17.23 -8.95 18.26
CA SER A 19 -17.03 -7.56 17.85
C SER A 19 -17.79 -7.26 16.56
N PRO A 20 -18.44 -6.09 16.42
CA PRO A 20 -19.02 -5.69 15.14
C PRO A 20 -17.91 -5.52 14.12
N VAL A 21 -17.97 -6.28 13.02
CA VAL A 21 -17.16 -6.04 11.83
C VAL A 21 -17.91 -5.04 10.98
N THR A 22 -17.43 -3.81 10.96
CA THR A 22 -17.96 -2.77 10.06
C THR A 22 -17.12 -2.79 8.79
N ALA A 23 -17.76 -2.89 7.62
CA ALA A 23 -17.06 -2.65 6.37
C ALA A 23 -16.60 -1.18 6.32
N VAL A 24 -15.41 -0.92 5.76
CA VAL A 24 -14.96 0.45 5.50
C VAL A 24 -15.85 1.02 4.41
N THR A 25 -16.85 1.82 4.81
CA THR A 25 -17.78 2.48 3.88
C THR A 25 -17.30 3.88 3.49
N ASP A 26 -16.35 4.46 4.23
CA ASP A 26 -15.79 5.77 3.93
C ASP A 26 -14.52 5.65 3.09
N LEU A 27 -14.63 6.09 1.82
CA LEU A 27 -13.51 6.17 0.89
C LEU A 27 -12.37 7.06 1.44
N THR A 28 -12.71 8.09 2.21
CA THR A 28 -11.74 9.02 2.80
C THR A 28 -10.87 8.32 3.84
N GLU A 29 -11.47 7.48 4.69
CA GLU A 29 -10.73 6.67 5.66
C GLU A 29 -9.85 5.65 4.95
N LEU A 30 -10.38 5.00 3.90
CA LEU A 30 -9.60 4.07 3.09
C LEU A 30 -8.39 4.75 2.44
N VAL A 31 -8.58 5.92 1.83
CA VAL A 31 -7.48 6.69 1.21
C VAL A 31 -6.43 7.04 2.26
N LYS A 32 -6.84 7.56 3.43
CA LYS A 32 -5.90 7.87 4.53
C LYS A 32 -5.12 6.64 4.99
N LEU A 33 -5.76 5.47 5.01
CA LEU A 33 -5.13 4.22 5.39
C LEU A 33 -4.06 3.77 4.39
N ILE A 34 -4.32 3.91 3.08
CA ILE A 34 -3.43 3.37 2.03
C ILE A 34 -2.40 4.38 1.51
N GLN A 35 -2.66 5.69 1.61
CA GLN A 35 -1.81 6.75 1.06
C GLN A 35 -0.34 6.67 1.53
N PRO A 36 0.00 6.30 2.79
CA PRO A 36 1.39 6.17 3.21
C PRO A 36 2.20 5.12 2.42
N ALA A 37 1.54 4.14 1.80
CA ALA A 37 2.19 3.13 0.96
C ALA A 37 2.37 3.58 -0.50
N VAL A 38 1.75 4.68 -0.91
CA VAL A 38 1.81 5.22 -2.28
C VAL A 38 2.90 6.29 -2.36
N ALA A 39 3.64 6.31 -3.46
CA ALA A 39 4.73 7.26 -3.65
C ALA A 39 4.82 7.75 -5.10
N THR A 40 5.37 8.94 -5.27
CA THR A 40 5.65 9.52 -6.60
C THR A 40 7.01 9.03 -7.08
N VAL A 41 7.07 8.51 -8.30
CA VAL A 41 8.31 8.13 -8.95
C VAL A 41 8.75 9.27 -9.86
N VAL A 42 9.93 9.83 -9.60
CA VAL A 42 10.53 10.89 -10.42
C VAL A 42 11.71 10.29 -11.17
N VAL A 43 11.76 10.52 -12.47
CA VAL A 43 12.74 9.88 -13.34
C VAL A 43 13.50 10.95 -14.12
N TYR A 44 14.82 10.78 -14.20
CA TYR A 44 15.73 11.76 -14.77
C TYR A 44 16.37 11.27 -16.07
N ASP A 45 16.71 12.23 -16.92
CA ASP A 45 17.59 12.01 -18.08
C ASP A 45 19.07 12.07 -17.68
N VAL A 46 19.94 11.94 -18.68
CA VAL A 46 21.41 11.99 -18.51
C VAL A 46 21.95 13.36 -18.06
N ASN A 47 21.13 14.40 -18.10
CA ASN A 47 21.48 15.77 -17.70
C ASN A 47 20.83 16.15 -16.36
N ASP A 48 20.34 15.17 -15.59
CA ASP A 48 19.62 15.35 -14.32
C ASP A 48 18.32 16.17 -14.43
N ASN A 49 17.74 16.30 -15.63
CA ASN A 49 16.43 16.91 -15.81
C ASN A 49 15.32 15.89 -15.61
N VAL A 50 14.18 16.32 -15.07
CA VAL A 50 12.99 15.45 -14.92
C VAL A 50 12.50 15.04 -16.31
N ALA A 51 12.66 13.76 -16.62
CA ALA A 51 12.30 13.14 -17.89
C ALA A 51 10.95 12.42 -17.85
N ASN A 52 10.51 11.97 -16.67
CA ASN A 52 9.21 11.33 -16.49
C ASN A 52 8.72 11.44 -15.04
N LEU A 53 7.41 11.32 -14.86
CA LEU A 53 6.75 11.23 -13.56
C LEU A 53 5.77 10.06 -13.57
N GLY A 54 5.71 9.34 -12.46
CA GLY A 54 4.78 8.24 -12.28
C GLY A 54 4.39 8.06 -10.82
N THR A 55 3.68 6.97 -10.57
CA THR A 55 3.30 6.56 -9.22
C THR A 55 3.69 5.11 -9.02
N GLY A 56 3.96 4.75 -7.78
CA GLY A 56 4.12 3.37 -7.36
C GLY A 56 3.63 3.17 -5.94
N PHE A 57 3.71 1.95 -5.46
CA PHE A 57 3.37 1.61 -4.09
C PHE A 57 4.32 0.57 -3.51
N PHE A 58 4.61 0.71 -2.22
CA PHE A 58 5.40 -0.25 -1.47
C PHE A 58 4.58 -1.50 -1.16
N ILE A 59 5.19 -2.67 -1.35
CA ILE A 59 4.58 -3.97 -1.03
C ILE A 59 5.10 -4.55 0.29
N ASP A 60 6.20 -4.00 0.82
CA ASP A 60 6.76 -4.39 2.11
C ASP A 60 7.56 -3.25 2.76
N LYS A 61 8.01 -3.50 4.00
CA LYS A 61 8.81 -2.55 4.79
C LYS A 61 10.29 -2.53 4.42
N THR A 62 10.74 -3.41 3.53
CA THR A 62 12.15 -3.47 3.07
C THR A 62 12.42 -2.44 1.98
N GLY A 63 11.36 -1.85 1.42
CA GLY A 63 11.43 -0.80 0.41
C GLY A 63 11.20 -1.30 -1.02
N ILE A 64 10.62 -2.50 -1.19
CA ILE A 64 10.22 -2.97 -2.52
C ILE A 64 8.97 -2.19 -2.96
N LEU A 65 9.08 -1.53 -4.11
CA LEU A 65 8.03 -0.73 -4.72
C LEU A 65 7.70 -1.26 -6.11
N ILE A 66 6.40 -1.30 -6.42
CA ILE A 66 5.90 -1.61 -7.76
C ILE A 66 5.52 -0.31 -8.47
N THR A 67 5.90 -0.18 -9.73
CA THR A 67 5.45 0.88 -10.65
C THR A 67 5.23 0.30 -12.04
N ASN A 68 4.73 1.11 -12.97
CA ASN A 68 4.53 0.70 -14.35
C ASN A 68 5.85 0.66 -15.11
N HIS A 69 6.01 -0.30 -16.03
CA HIS A 69 7.20 -0.45 -16.87
C HIS A 69 7.53 0.84 -17.67
N HIS A 70 6.52 1.51 -18.22
CA HIS A 70 6.71 2.74 -19.00
C HIS A 70 7.27 3.92 -18.18
N VAL A 71 7.19 3.86 -16.84
CA VAL A 71 7.74 4.91 -15.98
C VAL A 71 9.26 4.89 -16.03
N LEU A 72 9.86 3.70 -15.99
CA LEU A 72 11.31 3.51 -15.85
C LEU A 72 12.04 3.15 -17.16
N VAL A 73 11.33 2.65 -18.19
CA VAL A 73 11.98 2.15 -19.41
C VAL A 73 12.78 3.22 -20.17
N GLY A 74 14.05 2.93 -20.45
CA GLY A 74 14.93 3.80 -21.25
C GLY A 74 15.38 5.08 -20.51
N LYS A 75 15.42 5.06 -19.18
CA LYS A 75 15.71 6.22 -18.34
C LYS A 75 17.01 6.06 -17.54
N PHE A 76 17.61 7.18 -17.13
CA PHE A 76 18.96 7.19 -16.58
C PHE A 76 18.98 6.90 -15.07
N SER A 77 18.18 7.63 -14.30
CA SER A 77 18.06 7.46 -12.86
C SER A 77 16.64 7.77 -12.40
N ALA A 78 16.26 7.30 -11.21
CA ALA A 78 14.95 7.59 -10.64
C ALA A 78 15.02 7.66 -9.12
N GLU A 79 14.11 8.45 -8.54
CA GLU A 79 13.87 8.54 -7.11
C GLU A 79 12.38 8.38 -6.80
N VAL A 80 12.10 8.06 -5.56
CA VAL A 80 10.75 7.92 -5.01
C VAL A 80 10.56 9.02 -3.97
N LYS A 81 9.47 9.79 -4.09
CA LYS A 81 9.01 10.75 -3.10
C LYS A 81 7.81 10.19 -2.34
N THR A 82 7.98 9.99 -1.04
CA THR A 82 6.98 9.41 -0.15
C THR A 82 5.99 10.45 0.36
N ALA A 83 4.86 9.99 0.92
CA ALA A 83 3.79 10.88 1.39
C ALA A 83 4.22 11.85 2.52
N ASP A 84 5.27 11.51 3.26
CA ASP A 84 5.90 12.36 4.29
C ASP A 84 6.91 13.39 3.72
N GLY A 85 7.12 13.40 2.40
CA GLY A 85 8.04 14.28 1.71
C GLY A 85 9.48 13.78 1.64
N SER A 86 9.79 12.60 2.18
CA SER A 86 11.12 11.99 2.07
C SER A 86 11.40 11.53 0.64
N THR A 87 12.68 11.53 0.25
CA THR A 87 13.12 11.12 -1.09
C THR A 87 14.16 10.01 -1.00
N TYR A 88 14.00 8.97 -1.83
CA TYR A 88 14.89 7.81 -1.87
C TYR A 88 15.26 7.42 -3.30
N PRO A 89 16.54 7.16 -3.62
CA PRO A 89 16.91 6.70 -4.97
C PRO A 89 16.44 5.26 -5.22
N ILE A 90 15.98 4.99 -6.44
CA ILE A 90 15.73 3.62 -6.91
C ILE A 90 17.07 2.99 -7.28
N LYS A 91 17.44 1.92 -6.55
CA LYS A 91 18.75 1.28 -6.72
C LYS A 91 18.81 0.29 -7.88
N THR A 92 17.76 -0.48 -8.08
CA THR A 92 17.73 -1.57 -9.07
C THR A 92 16.29 -2.00 -9.37
N VAL A 93 16.10 -2.61 -10.53
CA VAL A 93 14.88 -3.31 -10.92
C VAL A 93 15.10 -4.80 -10.69
N ILE A 94 14.31 -5.39 -9.80
CA ILE A 94 14.44 -6.82 -9.44
C ILE A 94 13.57 -7.75 -10.30
N ALA A 95 12.55 -7.20 -10.96
CA ALA A 95 11.67 -7.89 -11.90
C ALA A 95 10.95 -6.85 -12.77
N GLU A 96 10.65 -7.19 -14.02
CA GLU A 96 9.87 -6.34 -14.93
C GLU A 96 8.90 -7.16 -15.77
N ASN A 97 7.82 -6.52 -16.21
CA ASN A 97 6.90 -7.06 -17.20
C ASN A 97 6.71 -6.03 -18.33
N PRO A 98 7.23 -6.27 -19.53
CA PRO A 98 7.14 -5.32 -20.65
C PRO A 98 5.81 -5.36 -21.41
N ALA A 99 4.93 -6.32 -21.08
CA ALA A 99 3.67 -6.59 -21.79
C ALA A 99 2.54 -5.57 -21.51
#